data_AF-A0A833T4F5-F1
#
_entry.id   AF-A0A833T4F5-F1
#
_cell.length_a   1.000
_cell.length_b   1.000
_cell.length_c   1.000
_cell.angle_alpha   90.00
_cell.angle_beta   90.00
_cell.angle_gamma   90.00
#
_symmetry.space_group_name_H-M   'P 1'
#
loop_
_entity.id
_entity.type
_entity.pdbx_description
1 polymer ?
#
loop_
_entity_poly.entity_id
_entity_poly.type
_entity_poly.pdbx_seq_one_letter_code
_entity_poly.pdbx_strand_id
1 'polypeptide(L)'
;MASPPSARTTRGRGRPQNQDVDSVAASWNDEDVGVLFELRYLTTAARFEGAKTSKQVNEDWSLVASQLWVNILKVFTTTTQRAGRRLAELQQILEIAPREPKHMDVMTE
;
A
#
# COMPACT_ATOMS: atom_id res chain seq x y z
N MET A 1 21.33 17.12 -60.80
CA MET A 1 20.08 17.79 -60.37
C MET A 1 19.73 17.24 -59.00
N ALA A 2 19.80 18.08 -57.97
CA ALA A 2 19.71 17.71 -56.56
C ALA A 2 18.25 17.66 -56.08
N SER A 3 17.92 16.65 -55.26
CA SER A 3 16.65 16.57 -54.53
C SER A 3 16.61 17.60 -53.38
N PRO A 4 15.43 18.16 -53.03
CA PRO A 4 15.33 19.11 -51.94
C PRO A 4 15.41 18.42 -50.56
N PRO A 5 16.02 19.04 -49.54
CA PRO A 5 15.95 18.57 -48.16
C PRO A 5 14.83 19.28 -47.40
N SER A 6 13.94 18.54 -46.73
CA SER A 6 13.25 19.03 -45.51
C SER A 6 12.40 17.94 -44.88
N ALA A 7 13.05 17.01 -44.17
CA ALA A 7 12.40 16.36 -43.03
C ALA A 7 12.56 17.32 -41.84
N ARG A 8 11.59 18.21 -41.65
CA ARG A 8 11.46 19.02 -40.44
C ARG A 8 10.99 18.10 -39.31
N THR A 9 11.91 17.39 -38.68
CA THR A 9 11.65 16.72 -37.42
C THR A 9 11.40 17.78 -36.36
N THR A 10 10.14 17.95 -35.98
CA THR A 10 9.72 18.76 -34.84
C THR A 10 10.35 18.19 -33.58
N ARG A 11 11.53 18.69 -33.19
CA ARG A 11 12.03 18.61 -31.82
C ARG A 11 11.06 19.40 -30.94
N GLY A 12 9.99 18.75 -30.51
CA GLY A 12 9.22 19.21 -29.37
C GLY A 12 10.20 19.36 -28.20
N ARG A 13 10.34 20.58 -27.69
CA ARG A 13 10.99 20.84 -26.40
C ARG A 13 10.08 20.23 -25.32
N GLY A 14 10.15 18.92 -25.18
CA GLY A 14 9.54 18.18 -24.08
C GLY A 14 10.44 18.31 -22.86
N ARG A 15 9.87 18.83 -21.78
CA ARG A 15 10.41 18.85 -20.42
C ARG A 15 11.10 17.51 -20.10
N PRO A 16 12.26 17.49 -19.41
CA PRO A 16 12.84 16.26 -18.90
C PRO A 16 11.77 15.53 -18.08
N GLN A 17 11.35 14.36 -18.57
CA GLN A 17 10.52 13.47 -17.80
C GLN A 17 11.43 12.94 -16.70
N ASN A 18 11.25 13.43 -15.48
CA ASN A 18 11.88 12.86 -14.29
C ASN A 18 11.32 11.44 -14.13
N GLN A 19 11.93 10.48 -14.83
CA GLN A 19 11.74 9.06 -14.66
C GLN A 19 12.64 8.61 -13.51
N ASP A 20 12.27 8.95 -12.28
CA ASP A 20 12.91 8.39 -11.07
C ASP A 20 12.06 8.61 -9.81
N VAL A 21 10.75 8.66 -9.99
CA VAL A 21 9.87 8.12 -8.94
C VAL A 21 9.32 6.87 -9.57
N ASP A 22 10.06 5.76 -9.39
CA ASP A 22 9.46 4.44 -9.49
C ASP A 22 8.14 4.53 -8.72
N SER A 23 7.07 4.63 -9.49
CA SER A 23 5.73 4.41 -8.99
C SER A 23 5.75 2.95 -8.59
N VAL A 24 6.15 2.69 -7.34
CA VAL A 24 5.40 1.76 -6.53
C VAL A 24 3.99 2.33 -6.60
N ALA A 25 3.25 1.94 -7.64
CA ALA A 25 1.83 2.20 -7.72
C ALA A 25 1.34 1.63 -6.40
N ALA A 26 0.93 2.52 -5.49
CA ALA A 26 0.30 2.09 -4.26
C ALA A 26 -0.77 1.10 -4.71
N SER A 27 -0.56 -0.18 -4.43
CA SER A 27 -1.45 -1.21 -4.93
C SER A 27 -2.67 -1.13 -4.04
N TRP A 28 -3.69 -0.44 -4.55
CA TRP A 28 -4.98 -0.38 -3.89
C TRP A 28 -5.53 -1.80 -3.88
N ASN A 29 -5.77 -2.34 -2.69
CA ASN A 29 -6.50 -3.59 -2.54
C ASN A 29 -8.01 -3.31 -2.47
N ASP A 30 -8.83 -4.35 -2.58
CA ASP A 30 -10.30 -4.22 -2.56
C ASP A 30 -10.82 -3.61 -1.24
N GLU A 31 -10.10 -3.82 -0.13
CA GLU A 31 -10.44 -3.25 1.18
C GLU A 31 -10.21 -1.74 1.18
N ASP A 32 -9.10 -1.25 0.62
CA ASP A 32 -8.80 0.18 0.48
C ASP A 32 -9.86 0.88 -0.38
N VAL A 33 -10.28 0.23 -1.47
CA VAL A 33 -11.35 0.72 -2.34
C VAL A 33 -12.69 0.74 -1.61
N GLY A 34 -13.01 -0.32 -0.86
CA GLY A 34 -14.22 -0.38 -0.04
C GLY A 34 -14.29 0.75 0.99
N VAL A 35 -13.19 0.98 1.71
CA VAL A 35 -13.08 2.07 2.69
C VAL A 35 -13.22 3.44 2.02
N LEU A 36 -12.63 3.64 0.84
CA LEU A 36 -12.81 4.89 0.09
C LEU A 36 -14.28 5.14 -0.26
N PHE A 37 -15.00 4.11 -0.72
CA PHE A 37 -16.42 4.21 -1.03
C PHE A 37 -17.26 4.54 0.20
N GLU A 38 -17.02 3.85 1.31
CA GLU A 38 -17.70 4.12 2.58
C GLU A 38 -17.46 5.56 3.05
N LEU A 39 -16.20 6.01 3.07
CA LEU A 39 -15.86 7.36 3.47
C LEU A 39 -16.54 8.41 2.58
N ARG A 40 -16.55 8.20 1.26
CA ARG A 40 -17.08 9.17 0.30
C ARG A 40 -18.61 9.23 0.29
N TYR A 41 -19.28 8.09 0.33
CA TYR A 41 -20.72 7.97 0.06
C TYR A 41 -21.56 7.72 1.31
N LEU A 42 -20.96 7.27 2.42
CA LEU A 42 -21.68 7.08 3.68
C LEU A 42 -21.27 8.14 4.70
N THR A 43 -19.96 8.31 4.95
CA THR A 43 -19.49 9.19 6.04
C THR A 43 -19.52 10.67 5.67
N THR A 44 -19.07 11.04 4.47
CA THR A 44 -18.89 12.44 4.06
C THR A 44 -19.89 12.92 3.01
N ALA A 45 -20.87 12.10 2.63
CA ALA A 45 -21.83 12.40 1.56
C ALA A 45 -22.51 13.77 1.72
N ALA A 46 -23.00 14.07 2.93
CA ALA A 46 -23.66 15.34 3.23
C ALA A 46 -22.75 16.57 3.02
N ARG A 47 -21.44 16.45 3.23
CA ARG A 47 -20.49 17.57 3.01
C ARG A 47 -20.37 17.89 1.53
N PHE A 48 -20.24 16.84 0.72
CA PHE A 48 -20.18 16.97 -0.73
C PHE A 48 -21.49 17.43 -1.36
N GLU A 49 -22.65 17.03 -0.82
CA GLU A 49 -23.94 17.53 -1.26
C GLU A 49 -24.11 19.02 -0.92
N GLY A 50 -23.59 19.45 0.24
CA GLY A 50 -23.59 20.85 0.67
C GLY A 50 -22.51 21.73 0.02
N ALA A 51 -21.56 21.15 -0.71
CA ALA A 51 -20.45 21.88 -1.31
C ALA A 51 -20.92 22.69 -2.53
N LYS A 52 -20.72 24.02 -2.49
CA LYS A 52 -21.12 24.96 -3.55
C LYS A 52 -19.96 25.40 -4.43
N THR A 53 -18.73 25.07 -4.04
CA THR A 53 -17.52 25.54 -4.70
C THR A 53 -16.53 24.39 -4.89
N SER A 54 -15.70 24.48 -5.93
CA SER A 54 -14.61 23.53 -6.16
C SER A 54 -13.62 23.48 -5.00
N LYS A 55 -13.42 24.61 -4.30
CA LYS A 55 -12.59 24.67 -3.09
C LYS A 55 -13.13 23.77 -1.98
N GLN A 56 -14.43 23.84 -1.69
CA GLN A 56 -15.07 22.98 -0.68
C GLN A 56 -14.98 21.51 -1.06
N VAL A 57 -15.24 21.18 -2.34
CA VAL A 57 -15.10 19.80 -2.85
C VAL A 57 -13.66 19.29 -2.66
N ASN A 58 -12.64 20.12 -2.90
CA ASN A 58 -11.24 19.73 -2.68
C ASN A 58 -10.89 19.57 -1.19
N GLU A 59 -11.44 20.40 -0.31
CA GLU A 59 -11.28 20.27 1.13
C GLU A 59 -11.91 18.95 1.63
N ASP A 60 -13.10 18.62 1.15
CA ASP A 60 -13.78 17.37 1.49
C ASP A 60 -13.02 16.15 0.95
N TRP A 61 -12.49 16.20 -0.27
CA TRP A 61 -11.59 15.15 -0.78
C TRP A 61 -10.30 15.02 0.03
N SER A 62 -9.72 16.13 0.49
CA SER A 62 -8.54 16.12 1.35
C SER A 62 -8.81 15.46 2.70
N LEU A 63 -10.00 15.66 3.25
CA LEU A 63 -10.45 14.97 4.46
C LEU A 63 -10.59 13.46 4.23
N VAL A 64 -11.25 13.06 3.15
CA VAL A 64 -11.40 11.64 2.78
C VAL A 64 -10.04 10.97 2.65
N ALA A 65 -9.09 11.60 1.94
CA ALA A 65 -7.73 11.10 1.79
C ALA A 65 -7.01 10.95 3.15
N SER A 66 -7.16 11.92 4.05
CA SER A 66 -6.56 11.87 5.39
C SER A 66 -7.13 10.72 6.23
N GLN A 67 -8.45 10.52 6.18
CA GLN A 67 -9.12 9.44 6.91
C GLN A 67 -8.75 8.06 6.35
N LEU A 68 -8.68 7.94 5.03
CA LEU A 68 -8.26 6.73 4.34
C LEU A 68 -6.82 6.36 4.75
N TRP A 69 -5.90 7.33 4.74
CA TRP A 69 -4.51 7.09 5.13
C TRP A 69 -4.38 6.57 6.56
N VAL A 70 -5.12 7.16 7.50
CA VAL A 70 -5.15 6.69 8.90
C VAL A 70 -5.69 5.27 9.00
N ASN A 71 -6.70 4.91 8.19
CA ASN A 71 -7.27 3.57 8.21
C ASN A 71 -6.27 2.53 7.65
N ILE A 72 -5.65 2.82 6.51
CA ILE A 72 -4.61 1.97 5.89
C ILE A 72 -3.46 1.73 6.88
N LEU A 73 -2.98 2.78 7.55
CA LEU A 73 -1.92 2.65 8.57
C LEU A 73 -2.34 1.79 9.77
N LYS A 74 -3.59 1.91 10.23
CA LYS A 74 -4.13 1.07 11.32
C LYS A 74 -4.23 -0.40 10.92
N VAL A 75 -4.70 -0.69 9.72
CA VAL A 75 -4.78 -2.06 9.21
C VAL A 75 -3.38 -2.64 9.07
N PHE A 76 -2.45 -1.90 8.48
CA PHE A 76 -1.06 -2.33 8.30
C PHE A 76 -0.37 -2.65 9.64
N THR A 77 -0.50 -1.76 10.64
CA THR A 77 0.09 -1.97 11.97
C THR A 77 -0.53 -3.16 12.70
N THR A 78 -1.86 -3.33 12.62
CA THR A 78 -2.56 -4.46 13.26
C THR A 78 -2.17 -5.80 12.63
N THR A 79 -2.05 -5.85 11.31
CA THR A 79 -1.62 -7.05 10.57
C THR A 79 -0.18 -7.40 10.90
N THR A 80 0.71 -6.41 10.95
CA THR A 80 2.11 -6.60 11.34
C THR A 80 2.23 -7.12 12.78
N GLN A 81 1.44 -6.57 13.71
CA GLN A 81 1.40 -7.05 15.09
C GLN A 81 0.91 -8.50 15.22
N ARG A 82 -0.13 -8.89 14.46
CA ARG A 82 -0.59 -10.29 14.43
C ARG A 82 0.46 -11.23 13.84
N ALA A 83 1.11 -10.83 12.76
CA ALA A 83 2.18 -11.63 12.15
C ALA A 83 3.35 -11.82 13.13
N GLY A 84 3.75 -10.76 13.84
CA GLY A 84 4.77 -10.81 14.88
C GLY A 84 4.41 -11.74 16.03
N ARG A 85 3.16 -11.71 16.53
CA ARG A 85 2.70 -12.66 17.56
C ARG A 85 2.74 -14.11 17.08
N ARG A 86 2.26 -14.38 15.87
CA ARG A 86 2.27 -15.74 15.30
C ARG A 86 3.69 -16.28 15.14
N LEU A 87 4.65 -15.44 14.74
CA LEU A 87 6.06 -15.84 14.66
C LEU A 87 6.65 -16.12 16.05
N ALA A 88 6.30 -15.32 17.06
CA ALA A 88 6.74 -15.55 18.44
C ALA A 88 6.12 -16.84 19.03
N GLU A 89 4.85 -17.12 18.75
CA GLU A 89 4.18 -18.36 19.13
C GLU A 89 4.84 -19.58 18.46
N LEU A 90 5.15 -19.50 17.17
CA LEU A 90 5.86 -20.56 16.46
C LEU A 90 7.29 -20.77 16.97
N GLN A 91 8.00 -19.69 17.35
CA GLN A 91 9.31 -19.80 17.99
C GLN A 91 9.24 -20.49 19.35
N GLN A 92 8.27 -20.14 20.21
CA GLN A 92 8.06 -20.85 21.48
C GLN A 92 7.74 -22.34 21.24
N ILE A 93 6.88 -22.65 20.28
CA ILE A 93 6.54 -24.05 19.95
C ILE A 93 7.79 -24.82 19.48
N LEU A 94 8.65 -24.18 18.69
CA LEU A 94 9.92 -24.78 18.23
C LEU A 94 10.93 -24.93 19.37
N GLU A 95 10.96 -24.00 20.33
CA GLU A 95 11.88 -24.00 21.46
C GLU A 95 11.47 -25.01 22.55
N ILE A 96 10.17 -25.32 22.67
CA ILE A 96 9.62 -26.33 23.58
C ILE A 96 9.60 -27.72 22.91
N ALA A 97 9.95 -27.84 21.62
CA ALA A 97 10.03 -29.12 20.94
C ALA A 97 11.04 -30.04 21.66
N PRO A 98 10.68 -31.31 21.95
CA PRO A 98 11.55 -32.20 22.70
C PRO A 98 12.89 -32.35 21.98
N ARG A 99 13.96 -31.86 22.59
CA ARG A 99 15.32 -32.16 22.14
C ARG A 99 15.46 -33.68 22.23
N GLU A 100 15.63 -34.35 21.09
CA GLU A 100 15.70 -35.81 21.02
C GLU A 100 16.54 -36.35 22.18
N PRO A 101 16.02 -37.30 22.96
CA PRO A 101 16.83 -37.93 23.99
C PRO A 101 18.03 -38.56 23.27
N LYS A 102 19.24 -38.10 23.61
CA LYS A 102 20.47 -38.79 23.23
C LYS A 102 20.25 -40.26 23.55
N HIS A 103 20.20 -41.08 22.51
CA HIS A 103 20.13 -42.53 22.62
C HIS A 103 21.36 -42.98 23.42
N MET A 104 21.17 -43.21 24.72
CA MET A 104 22.19 -43.85 25.55
C MET A 104 22.21 -45.30 25.10
N ASP A 105 23.27 -45.66 24.39
CA ASP A 105 23.56 -47.04 24.08
C ASP A 105 23.95 -47.75 25.38
N VAL A 106 22.95 -48.33 26.05
CA VAL A 106 23.17 -49.28 27.14
C VAL A 106 23.51 -50.60 26.49
N MET A 107 24.80 -50.76 26.16
CA MET A 107 25.38 -52.07 25.90
C MET A 107 25.31 -52.86 27.22
N THR A 108 24.43 -53.85 27.20
CA THR A 108 24.33 -54.89 28.22
C THR A 108 25.32 -56.00 27.84
N GLU A 109 25.90 -56.60 28.88
CA GLU A 109 26.84 -57.74 28.91
C GLU A 109 28.35 -57.44 28.90
#